data_AF-A0A2T0VHD2-F1
#
_entry.id   AF-A0A2T0VHD2-F1
#
_cell.length_a   1.000
_cell.length_b   1.000
_cell.length_c   1.000
_cell.angle_alpha   90.00
_cell.angle_beta   90.00
_cell.angle_gamma   90.00
#
_symmetry.space_group_name_H-M   'P 1'
#
loop_
_entity.id
_entity.type
_entity.pdbx_description
1 polymer ?
#
loop_
_entity_poly.entity_id
_entity_poly.type
_entity_poly.pdbx_seq_one_letter_code
_entity_poly.pdbx_strand_id
1 'polypeptide(L)'
;MFDERGFDETTVDHIAAAVDISPRSFFRYFPSKEDVVLGDPMIYGEPVRQRLAQALGTMPVWEALREGFEAVMENVESNPEWALRATRVMISTPSLRTRNTEKHLTWMAVLEPLVADALTGPEVERHYRARAVTLAALTCLDVSSAEWVYRGGEVTSRVLLDEAFQMLRPAILAD
;
A
#
# COMPACT_ATOMS: atom_id res chain seq x y z
N MET A 1 18.10 9.57 -7.90
CA MET A 1 17.55 9.70 -9.27
C MET A 1 16.18 10.37 -9.28
N PHE A 2 15.07 9.69 -8.92
CA PHE A 2 13.74 10.31 -8.91
C PHE A 2 13.58 11.37 -7.81
N ASP A 3 14.18 11.13 -6.66
CA ASP A 3 14.26 12.03 -5.52
C ASP A 3 15.17 13.25 -5.76
N GLU A 4 16.13 13.15 -6.68
CA GLU A 4 17.09 14.21 -7.02
C GLU A 4 16.65 15.06 -8.22
N ARG A 5 16.16 14.41 -9.29
CA ARG A 5 15.77 15.08 -10.56
C ARG A 5 14.26 15.25 -10.71
N GLY A 6 13.46 14.63 -9.85
CA GLY A 6 12.02 14.54 -10.03
C GLY A 6 11.62 13.37 -10.94
N PHE A 7 10.41 12.85 -10.72
CA PHE A 7 9.88 11.71 -11.46
C PHE A 7 9.66 12.05 -12.94
N ASP A 8 9.03 13.19 -13.24
CA ASP A 8 8.66 13.57 -14.60
C ASP A 8 9.89 13.82 -15.50
N GLU A 9 10.94 14.44 -14.97
CA GLU A 9 12.19 14.71 -15.70
C GLU A 9 13.06 13.46 -15.89
N THR A 10 12.82 12.40 -15.12
CA THR A 10 13.52 11.14 -15.28
C THR A 10 12.82 10.29 -16.34
N THR A 11 13.44 10.12 -17.51
CA THR A 11 12.90 9.33 -18.62
C THR A 11 13.25 7.85 -18.48
N VAL A 12 12.51 6.97 -19.18
CA VAL A 12 12.85 5.53 -19.25
C VAL A 12 14.26 5.32 -19.81
N ASP A 13 14.70 6.14 -20.77
CA ASP A 13 16.06 6.06 -21.31
C ASP A 13 17.11 6.37 -20.25
N HIS A 14 16.89 7.37 -19.38
CA HIS A 14 17.78 7.65 -18.26
C HIS A 14 17.86 6.46 -17.29
N ILE A 15 16.72 5.84 -16.97
CA ILE A 15 16.66 4.69 -16.06
C ILE A 15 17.40 3.50 -16.68
N ALA A 16 17.12 3.19 -17.95
CA ALA A 16 17.68 2.06 -18.65
C ALA A 16 19.21 2.19 -18.81
N ALA A 17 19.69 3.40 -19.14
CA ALA A 17 21.12 3.70 -19.21
C ALA A 17 21.82 3.56 -17.85
N ALA A 18 21.16 3.92 -16.74
CA ALA A 18 21.73 3.82 -15.40
C ALA A 18 21.99 2.36 -14.95
N VAL A 19 21.30 1.38 -15.54
CA VAL A 19 21.44 -0.05 -15.21
C VAL A 19 21.87 -0.91 -16.40
N ASP A 20 22.40 -0.28 -17.46
CA ASP A 20 22.93 -0.91 -18.68
C ASP A 20 21.95 -1.89 -19.37
N ILE A 21 20.69 -1.49 -19.49
CA ILE A 21 19.68 -2.22 -20.26
C ILE A 21 19.08 -1.36 -21.36
N SER A 22 18.46 -1.99 -22.36
CA SER A 22 17.68 -1.26 -23.36
C SER A 22 16.29 -0.87 -22.84
N PRO A 23 15.66 0.20 -23.35
CA PRO A 23 14.27 0.55 -23.03
C PRO A 23 13.30 -0.61 -23.32
N ARG A 24 13.56 -1.39 -24.38
CA ARG A 24 12.80 -2.62 -24.66
C ARG A 24 12.91 -3.64 -23.53
N SER A 25 14.10 -3.80 -22.93
CA SER A 25 14.29 -4.69 -21.78
C SER A 25 13.65 -4.11 -20.53
N PHE A 26 13.69 -2.79 -20.32
CA PHE A 26 12.93 -2.13 -19.25
C PHE A 26 11.43 -2.46 -19.32
N PHE A 27 10.79 -2.23 -20.47
CA PHE A 27 9.36 -2.48 -20.66
C PHE A 27 8.98 -3.96 -20.59
N ARG A 28 9.94 -4.88 -20.68
CA ARG A 28 9.72 -6.31 -20.42
C ARG A 28 9.45 -6.58 -18.93
N TYR A 29 10.01 -5.78 -18.03
CA TYR A 29 9.83 -5.93 -16.58
C TYR A 29 8.80 -4.95 -16.01
N PHE A 30 8.74 -3.73 -16.55
CA PHE A 30 7.90 -2.66 -16.05
C PHE A 30 7.01 -2.11 -17.18
N PRO A 31 5.69 -2.39 -17.17
CA PRO A 31 4.77 -1.90 -18.19
C PRO A 31 4.76 -0.37 -18.33
N SER A 32 4.99 0.35 -17.23
CA SER A 32 5.08 1.80 -17.16
C SER A 32 6.27 2.27 -16.32
N LYS A 33 6.60 3.56 -16.37
CA LYS A 33 7.64 4.16 -15.53
C LYS A 33 7.23 4.17 -14.06
N GLU A 34 5.94 4.38 -13.81
CA GLU A 34 5.32 4.38 -12.49
C GLU A 34 5.50 3.02 -11.79
N ASP A 35 5.47 1.92 -12.54
CA ASP A 35 5.65 0.55 -11.99
C ASP A 35 7.03 0.33 -11.36
N VAL A 36 8.04 1.11 -11.76
CA VAL A 36 9.38 1.07 -11.12
C VAL A 36 9.33 1.62 -9.69
N VAL A 37 8.50 2.63 -9.46
CA VAL A 37 8.39 3.30 -8.15
C VAL A 37 7.49 2.49 -7.23
N LEU A 38 6.34 2.02 -7.76
CA LEU A 38 5.31 1.36 -6.94
C LEU A 38 5.58 -0.13 -6.76
N GLY A 39 6.40 -0.71 -7.64
CA GLY A 39 6.69 -2.13 -7.72
C GLY A 39 5.48 -2.96 -8.13
N ASP A 40 5.67 -4.28 -8.20
CA ASP A 40 4.58 -5.22 -8.49
C ASP A 40 3.60 -5.29 -7.30
N PRO A 41 2.33 -4.87 -7.47
CA PRO A 41 1.31 -4.97 -6.44
C PRO A 41 1.17 -6.37 -5.84
N MET A 42 1.36 -7.42 -6.61
CA MET A 42 1.19 -8.80 -6.16
C MET A 42 2.35 -9.26 -5.27
N ILE A 43 3.58 -8.85 -5.59
CA ILE A 43 4.76 -9.19 -4.78
C ILE A 43 4.63 -8.59 -3.38
N TYR A 44 4.16 -7.35 -3.27
CA TYR A 44 4.00 -6.68 -1.97
C TYR A 44 2.65 -6.99 -1.29
N GLY A 45 1.62 -7.35 -2.05
CA GLY A 45 0.29 -7.66 -1.52
C GLY A 45 0.18 -9.07 -0.93
N GLU A 46 0.95 -10.04 -1.43
CA GLU A 46 0.90 -11.42 -0.95
C GLU A 46 1.30 -11.57 0.53
N PRO A 47 2.39 -10.94 1.03
CA PRO A 47 2.71 -10.94 2.47
C PRO A 47 1.58 -10.35 3.34
N VAL A 48 0.96 -9.26 2.88
CA VAL A 48 -0.19 -8.63 3.57
C VAL A 48 -1.36 -9.60 3.63
N ARG A 49 -1.68 -10.25 2.50
CA ARG A 49 -2.75 -11.26 2.41
C ARG A 49 -2.52 -12.43 3.36
N GLN A 50 -1.30 -12.98 3.39
CA GLN A 50 -0.95 -14.11 4.25
C GLN A 50 -1.10 -13.76 5.73
N ARG A 51 -0.61 -12.57 6.12
CA ARG A 51 -0.68 -12.13 7.51
C ARG A 51 -2.11 -11.80 7.94
N LEU A 52 -2.88 -11.16 7.07
CA LEU A 52 -4.32 -10.94 7.28
C LEU A 52 -5.06 -12.26 7.49
N ALA A 53 -4.83 -13.25 6.62
CA ALA A 53 -5.48 -14.56 6.71
C ALA A 53 -5.19 -15.27 8.06
N GLN A 54 -3.98 -15.13 8.58
CA GLN A 54 -3.63 -15.67 9.91
C GLN A 54 -4.32 -14.90 11.04
N ALA A 55 -4.37 -13.56 10.94
CA ALA A 55 -4.95 -12.70 11.97
C ALA A 55 -6.46 -12.84 12.09
N LEU A 56 -7.19 -13.00 10.99
CA LEU A 56 -8.66 -13.12 10.96
C LEU A 56 -9.21 -14.30 11.79
N GLY A 57 -8.39 -15.32 12.07
CA GLY A 57 -8.77 -16.43 12.96
C GLY A 57 -8.70 -16.13 14.46
N THR A 58 -8.10 -14.99 14.85
CA THR A 58 -7.76 -14.69 16.25
C THR A 58 -8.12 -13.26 16.68
N MET A 59 -8.46 -12.40 15.73
CA MET A 59 -8.71 -10.98 15.95
C MET A 59 -9.97 -10.52 15.22
N PRO A 60 -10.65 -9.46 15.68
CA PRO A 60 -11.72 -8.84 14.90
C PRO A 60 -11.16 -8.25 13.60
N VAL A 61 -12.03 -8.12 12.60
CA VAL A 61 -11.65 -7.78 11.21
C VAL A 61 -10.81 -6.49 11.10
N TRP A 62 -11.14 -5.45 11.87
CA TRP A 62 -10.42 -4.17 11.78
C TRP A 62 -8.98 -4.29 12.28
N GLU A 63 -8.81 -4.95 13.42
CA GLU A 63 -7.51 -5.24 14.03
C GLU A 63 -6.71 -6.22 13.14
N ALA A 64 -7.36 -7.21 12.53
CA ALA A 64 -6.72 -8.12 11.58
C ALA A 64 -6.22 -7.41 10.30
N LEU A 65 -6.98 -6.42 9.79
CA LEU A 65 -6.54 -5.57 8.67
C LEU A 65 -5.31 -4.74 9.04
N ARG A 66 -5.28 -4.18 10.26
CA ARG A 66 -4.09 -3.49 10.77
C ARG A 66 -2.90 -4.43 10.84
N GLU A 67 -3.09 -5.62 11.40
CA GLU A 67 -2.06 -6.66 11.51
C GLU A 67 -1.54 -7.10 10.13
N GLY A 68 -2.41 -7.16 9.12
CA GLY A 68 -2.01 -7.44 7.74
C GLY A 68 -0.95 -6.45 7.22
N PHE A 69 -1.08 -5.17 7.54
CA PHE A 69 -0.12 -4.14 7.11
C PHE A 69 1.21 -4.14 7.88
N GLU A 70 1.38 -4.99 8.88
CA GLU A 70 2.69 -5.23 9.50
C GLU A 70 3.74 -5.67 8.47
N ALA A 71 3.34 -6.46 7.47
CA ALA A 71 4.24 -6.84 6.39
C ALA A 71 4.76 -5.62 5.60
N VAL A 72 3.98 -4.54 5.51
CA VAL A 72 4.44 -3.27 4.92
C VAL A 72 5.37 -2.54 5.88
N MET A 73 5.04 -2.49 7.17
CA MET A 73 5.86 -1.82 8.18
C MET A 73 7.25 -2.47 8.33
N GLU A 74 7.33 -3.80 8.31
CA GLU A 74 8.60 -4.55 8.34
C GLU A 74 9.51 -4.15 7.16
N ASN A 75 8.94 -3.98 5.96
CA ASN A 75 9.69 -3.52 4.79
C ASN A 75 10.17 -2.07 4.96
N VAL A 76 9.32 -1.17 5.49
CA VAL A 76 9.70 0.23 5.76
C VAL A 76 10.83 0.30 6.80
N GLU A 77 10.72 -0.48 7.87
CA GLU A 77 11.66 -0.50 8.99
C GLU A 77 13.02 -1.13 8.61
N SER A 78 13.05 -1.99 7.58
CA SER A 78 14.30 -2.56 7.06
C SER A 78 15.24 -1.51 6.44
N ASN A 79 14.69 -0.42 5.88
CA ASN A 79 15.46 0.70 5.35
C ASN A 79 14.62 2.00 5.38
N PRO A 80 14.49 2.66 6.54
CA PRO A 80 13.56 3.78 6.73
C PRO A 80 13.91 4.99 5.85
N GLU A 81 15.19 5.30 5.68
CA GLU A 81 15.61 6.43 4.84
C GLU A 81 15.26 6.22 3.38
N TRP A 82 15.49 5.01 2.86
CA TRP A 82 15.11 4.67 1.49
C TRP A 82 13.59 4.67 1.33
N ALA A 83 12.85 4.06 2.27
CA ALA A 83 11.40 4.01 2.24
C ALA A 83 10.79 5.42 2.28
N LEU A 84 11.34 6.34 3.10
CA LEU A 84 10.87 7.72 3.16
C LEU A 84 11.06 8.44 1.82
N ARG A 85 12.21 8.26 1.16
CA ARG A 85 12.45 8.82 -0.17
C ARG A 85 11.54 8.20 -1.24
N ALA A 86 11.35 6.88 -1.21
CA ALA A 86 10.48 6.17 -2.14
C ALA A 86 9.02 6.61 -2.00
N THR A 87 8.49 6.70 -0.77
CA THR A 87 7.13 7.18 -0.49
C THR A 87 6.97 8.63 -0.91
N ARG A 88 7.96 9.50 -0.65
CA ARG A 88 7.93 10.90 -1.12
C ARG A 88 7.80 10.99 -2.64
N VAL A 89 8.55 10.18 -3.39
CA VAL A 89 8.43 10.11 -4.84
C VAL A 89 7.03 9.60 -5.22
N MET A 90 6.58 8.50 -4.63
CA MET A 90 5.27 7.87 -4.92
C MET A 90 4.09 8.83 -4.82
N ILE A 91 4.12 9.80 -3.91
CA ILE A 91 3.03 10.77 -3.72
C ILE A 91 3.29 12.12 -4.41
N SER A 92 4.37 12.27 -5.17
CA SER A 92 4.82 13.57 -5.70
C SER A 92 4.05 14.06 -6.92
N THR A 93 3.58 13.17 -7.80
CA THR A 93 2.90 13.54 -9.06
C THR A 93 1.49 12.96 -9.17
N PRO A 94 0.59 13.54 -9.99
CA PRO A 94 -0.71 12.96 -10.26
C PRO A 94 -0.65 11.56 -10.86
N SER A 95 0.31 11.26 -11.76
CA SER A 95 0.38 9.94 -12.40
C SER A 95 0.74 8.83 -11.41
N LEU A 96 1.67 9.10 -10.49
CA LEU A 96 2.04 8.14 -9.44
C LEU A 96 0.89 7.92 -8.44
N ARG A 97 0.15 8.97 -8.07
CA ARG A 97 -1.04 8.85 -7.20
C ARG A 97 -2.15 8.03 -7.87
N THR A 98 -2.37 8.22 -9.17
CA THR A 98 -3.31 7.39 -9.95
C THR A 98 -2.87 5.94 -9.93
N ARG A 99 -1.59 5.67 -10.22
CA ARG A 99 -1.05 4.30 -10.19
C ARG A 99 -1.13 3.68 -8.80
N ASN A 100 -0.95 4.46 -7.73
CA ASN A 100 -1.08 3.97 -6.35
C ASN A 100 -2.53 3.57 -6.04
N THR A 101 -3.49 4.37 -6.49
CA THR A 101 -4.92 4.02 -6.40
C THR A 101 -5.23 2.71 -7.15
N GLU A 102 -4.68 2.51 -8.35
CA GLU A 102 -4.85 1.27 -9.10
C GLU A 102 -4.25 0.06 -8.37
N LYS A 103 -3.07 0.23 -7.75
CA LYS A 103 -2.45 -0.77 -6.87
C LYS A 103 -3.36 -1.12 -5.70
N HIS A 104 -3.98 -0.13 -5.06
CA HIS A 104 -4.94 -0.34 -3.98
C HIS A 104 -6.19 -1.09 -4.41
N LEU A 105 -6.71 -0.84 -5.61
CA LEU A 105 -7.82 -1.63 -6.17
C LEU A 105 -7.41 -3.10 -6.42
N THR A 106 -6.17 -3.34 -6.81
CA THR A 106 -5.62 -4.69 -6.95
C THR A 106 -5.53 -5.40 -5.60
N TRP A 107 -5.02 -4.71 -4.57
CA TRP A 107 -4.97 -5.24 -3.20
C TRP A 107 -6.37 -5.52 -2.66
N MET A 108 -7.31 -4.59 -2.84
CA MET A 108 -8.69 -4.77 -2.42
C MET A 108 -9.31 -6.02 -3.03
N ALA A 109 -9.12 -6.27 -4.33
CA ALA A 109 -9.64 -7.47 -4.98
C ALA A 109 -9.09 -8.79 -4.39
N VAL A 110 -7.91 -8.76 -3.79
CA VAL A 110 -7.25 -9.92 -3.18
C VAL A 110 -7.62 -10.09 -1.69
N LEU A 111 -7.77 -8.98 -0.97
CA LEU A 111 -8.05 -8.99 0.48
C LEU A 111 -9.54 -9.13 0.79
N GLU A 112 -10.40 -8.56 -0.05
CA GLU A 112 -11.85 -8.51 0.16
C GLU A 112 -12.50 -9.88 0.39
N PRO A 113 -12.19 -10.95 -0.38
CA PRO A 113 -12.81 -12.25 -0.15
C PRO A 113 -12.49 -12.82 1.23
N LEU A 114 -11.24 -12.66 1.71
CA LEU A 114 -10.83 -13.11 3.03
C LEU A 114 -11.61 -12.39 4.13
N VAL A 115 -11.81 -11.09 3.97
CA VAL A 115 -12.56 -10.28 4.93
C VAL A 115 -14.04 -10.64 4.89
N ALA A 116 -14.62 -10.87 3.71
CA ALA A 116 -16.02 -11.26 3.56
C ALA A 116 -16.31 -12.62 4.19
N ASP A 117 -15.37 -13.58 4.11
CA ASP A 117 -15.47 -14.90 4.74
C ASP A 117 -15.40 -14.83 6.27
N ALA A 118 -14.70 -13.84 6.83
CA ALA A 118 -14.58 -13.64 8.28
C ALA A 118 -15.79 -12.92 8.91
N LEU A 119 -16.63 -12.28 8.10
CA LEU A 119 -17.83 -11.59 8.57
C LEU A 119 -19.01 -12.55 8.74
N THR A 120 -19.99 -12.14 9.55
CA THR A 120 -21.27 -12.85 9.68
C THR A 120 -22.38 -12.12 8.91
N GLY A 121 -23.45 -12.83 8.58
CA GLY A 121 -24.62 -12.27 7.87
C GLY A 121 -24.75 -12.74 6.41
N PRO A 122 -25.72 -12.20 5.66
CA PRO A 122 -25.98 -12.57 4.26
C PRO A 122 -24.80 -12.27 3.35
N GLU A 123 -24.53 -13.14 2.36
CA GLU A 123 -23.37 -13.06 1.46
C GLU A 123 -23.19 -11.67 0.83
N VAL A 124 -24.23 -11.12 0.22
CA VAL A 124 -24.18 -9.79 -0.43
C VAL A 124 -23.80 -8.69 0.55
N GLU A 125 -24.31 -8.75 1.78
CA GLU A 125 -24.01 -7.76 2.81
C GLU A 125 -22.57 -7.90 3.33
N ARG A 126 -22.08 -9.14 3.51
CA ARG A 126 -20.69 -9.39 3.91
C ARG A 126 -19.70 -8.81 2.91
N HIS A 127 -19.90 -9.07 1.62
CA HIS A 127 -19.04 -8.51 0.56
C HIS A 127 -19.09 -6.97 0.52
N TYR A 128 -20.28 -6.38 0.68
CA TYR A 128 -20.40 -4.92 0.76
C TYR A 128 -19.62 -4.34 1.95
N ARG A 129 -19.79 -4.93 3.15
CA ARG A 129 -19.07 -4.54 4.38
C ARG A 129 -17.56 -4.74 4.20
N ALA A 130 -17.14 -5.89 3.70
CA ALA A 130 -15.74 -6.24 3.45
C ALA A 130 -15.04 -5.23 2.54
N ARG A 131 -15.67 -4.86 1.43
CA ARG A 131 -15.17 -3.82 0.52
C ARG A 131 -15.00 -2.48 1.24
N ALA A 132 -16.02 -2.05 1.99
CA ALA A 132 -15.98 -0.77 2.68
C ALA A 132 -14.85 -0.70 3.71
N VAL A 133 -14.72 -1.73 4.57
CA VAL A 133 -13.70 -1.74 5.63
C VAL A 133 -12.29 -1.95 5.08
N THR A 134 -12.13 -2.75 4.02
CA THR A 134 -10.81 -2.94 3.38
C THR A 134 -10.32 -1.65 2.72
N LEU A 135 -11.20 -0.93 2.01
CA LEU A 135 -10.84 0.37 1.42
C LEU A 135 -10.56 1.43 2.49
N ALA A 136 -11.28 1.43 3.61
CA ALA A 136 -10.97 2.30 4.74
C ALA A 136 -9.58 2.00 5.35
N ALA A 137 -9.22 0.71 5.48
CA ALA A 137 -7.91 0.30 5.94
C ALA A 137 -6.79 0.76 4.98
N LEU A 138 -6.97 0.58 3.67
CA LEU A 138 -6.02 1.09 2.66
C LEU A 138 -5.87 2.60 2.71
N THR A 139 -6.96 3.33 2.99
CA THR A 139 -6.92 4.79 3.20
C THR A 139 -6.09 5.16 4.43
N CYS A 140 -6.14 4.37 5.51
CA CYS A 140 -5.28 4.58 6.68
C CYS A 140 -3.80 4.45 6.30
N LEU A 141 -3.46 3.50 5.42
CA LEU A 141 -2.10 3.32 4.91
C LEU A 141 -1.65 4.52 4.05
N ASP A 142 -2.50 5.03 3.17
CA ASP A 142 -2.21 6.22 2.36
C ASP A 142 -1.97 7.47 3.21
N VAL A 143 -2.90 7.75 4.14
CA VAL A 143 -2.84 8.96 4.98
C VAL A 143 -1.62 8.91 5.91
N SER A 144 -1.38 7.78 6.57
CA SER A 144 -0.21 7.63 7.45
C SER A 144 1.11 7.74 6.67
N SER A 145 1.18 7.20 5.45
CA SER A 145 2.36 7.32 4.59
C SER A 145 2.62 8.77 4.16
N ALA A 146 1.57 9.51 3.79
CA ALA A 146 1.69 10.92 3.45
C ALA A 146 2.10 11.78 4.66
N GLU A 147 1.51 11.52 5.83
CA GLU A 147 1.85 12.21 7.08
C GLU A 147 3.29 11.91 7.51
N TRP A 148 3.75 10.67 7.32
CA TRP A 148 5.13 10.26 7.61
C TRP A 148 6.13 11.06 6.78
N VAL A 149 5.85 11.24 5.48
CA VAL A 149 6.66 12.09 4.59
C VAL A 149 6.61 13.56 5.01
N TYR A 150 5.42 14.06 5.36
CA TYR A 150 5.23 15.45 5.80
C TYR A 150 6.04 15.76 7.07
N ARG A 151 6.07 14.83 8.03
CA ARG A 151 6.85 14.92 9.28
C ARG A 151 8.33 14.57 9.09
N GLY A 152 8.83 14.42 7.86
CA GLY A 152 10.22 14.11 7.60
C GLY A 152 10.71 12.79 8.18
N GLY A 153 9.79 11.87 8.52
CA GLY A 153 10.11 10.61 9.18
C GLY A 153 10.46 10.69 10.67
N GLU A 154 10.26 11.83 11.33
CA GLU A 154 10.56 12.02 12.76
C GLU A 154 9.67 11.18 13.68
N VAL A 155 8.44 10.91 13.26
CA VAL A 155 7.52 9.95 13.88
C VAL A 155 7.54 8.67 13.06
N THR A 156 7.54 7.51 13.70
CA THR A 156 7.60 6.24 12.95
C THR A 156 6.31 6.02 12.14
N SER A 157 6.44 5.43 10.95
CA SER A 157 5.30 5.13 10.08
C SER A 157 4.26 4.25 10.78
N ARG A 158 4.72 3.31 11.61
CA ARG A 158 3.90 2.42 12.44
C ARG A 158 2.99 3.17 13.40
N VAL A 159 3.53 4.15 14.12
CA VAL A 159 2.73 4.98 15.05
C VAL A 159 1.66 5.76 14.31
N LEU A 160 2.00 6.35 13.15
CA LEU A 160 1.03 7.08 12.34
C LEU A 160 -0.05 6.17 11.74
N LEU A 161 0.30 4.93 11.39
CA LEU A 161 -0.66 3.92 10.94
C LEU A 161 -1.62 3.54 12.07
N ASP A 162 -1.11 3.33 13.28
CA ASP A 162 -1.93 3.03 14.46
C ASP A 162 -2.90 4.18 14.76
N GLU A 163 -2.42 5.43 14.74
CA GLU A 163 -3.26 6.63 14.89
C GLU A 163 -4.36 6.69 13.82
N ALA A 164 -4.03 6.43 12.55
CA ALA A 164 -5.00 6.42 11.46
C ALA A 164 -6.09 5.35 11.65
N PHE A 165 -5.70 4.14 12.06
CA PHE A 165 -6.65 3.05 12.34
C PHE A 165 -7.56 3.34 13.55
N GLN A 166 -7.06 4.06 14.55
CA GLN A 166 -7.88 4.51 15.68
C GLN A 166 -8.87 5.59 15.24
N MET A 167 -8.46 6.56 14.42
CA MET A 167 -9.32 7.63 13.93
C MET A 167 -10.44 7.14 13.00
N LEU A 168 -10.16 6.15 12.14
CA LEU A 168 -11.08 5.68 11.10
C LEU A 168 -11.81 4.38 11.44
N ARG A 169 -11.83 3.95 12.72
CA ARG A 169 -12.51 2.72 13.14
C ARG A 169 -13.96 2.69 12.62
N PRO A 170 -14.32 1.76 11.70
CA PRO A 170 -15.63 1.78 11.07
C PRO A 170 -16.74 1.40 12.07
N ALA A 171 -17.78 2.25 12.17
CA ALA A 171 -18.95 1.95 13.00
C ALA A 171 -19.70 0.68 12.54
N ILE A 172 -19.57 0.30 11.26
CA ILE A 172 -20.16 -0.92 10.69
C ILE A 172 -19.54 -2.22 11.26
N LEU A 173 -18.47 -2.11 12.04
CA LEU A 173 -17.83 -3.21 12.76
C LEU A 173 -18.07 -3.15 14.28
N ALA A 174 -18.84 -2.17 14.77
CA ALA A 174 -19.31 -2.18 16.15
C ALA A 174 -20.53 -3.11 16.23
N ASP A 175 -20.41 -4.18 17.02
CA ASP A 175 -21.54 -4.99 17.47
C ASP A 175 -22.38 -4.21 18.49
#